data_AF-A0A7I9W6C6-F1
#
_entry.id   AF-A0A7I9W6C6-F1
#
_cell.length_a   1.000
_cell.length_b   1.000
_cell.length_c   1.000
_cell.angle_alpha   90.00
_cell.angle_beta   90.00
_cell.angle_gamma   90.00
#
_symmetry.space_group_name_H-M   'P 1'
#
loop_
_entity.id
_entity.type
_entity.pdbx_description
1 polymer ?
#
loop_
_entity_poly.entity_id
_entity_poly.type
_entity_poly.pdbx_seq_one_letter_code
_entity_poly.pdbx_strand_id
1 'polypeptide(L)' 'MFHRTRDAIEAHLTIVVTALAVAHNIQERTGLAIAKVVKQLRPLRSATIAINGTTETFPPEVPEPQRQILTSLNIPEPGH' A
#
# COMPACT_ATOMS: atom_id res chain seq x y z
N MET A 1 15.08 17.87 29.40
CA MET A 1 15.22 16.52 28.81
C MET A 1 13.93 15.71 28.85
N PHE A 2 13.16 15.68 29.96
CA PHE A 2 11.94 14.87 30.09
C PHE A 2 10.78 15.22 29.12
N HIS A 3 10.66 16.48 28.69
CA HIS A 3 9.64 16.90 27.70
C HIS A 3 9.83 16.19 26.35
N ARG A 4 11.08 16.08 25.86
CA ARG A 4 11.37 15.40 24.59
C ARG A 4 11.09 13.90 24.64
N THR A 5 11.20 13.28 25.82
CA THR A 5 10.86 11.86 26.02
C THR A 5 9.35 11.64 25.91
N ARG A 6 8.55 12.52 26.53
CA ARG A 6 7.09 12.47 26.40
C ARG A 6 6.64 12.67 24.96
N ASP A 7 7.16 13.70 24.30
CA ASP A 7 6.85 13.99 22.90
C ASP A 7 7.20 12.80 21.99
N ALA A 8 8.35 12.15 22.23
CA ALA A 8 8.78 10.97 21.48
C ALA A 8 7.86 9.75 21.70
N ILE A 9 7.39 9.53 22.93
CA ILE A 9 6.45 8.44 23.24
C ILE A 9 5.11 8.70 22.56
N GLU A 10 4.57 9.91 22.67
CA GLU A 10 3.29 10.27 22.06
C GLU A 10 3.37 10.16 20.52
N ALA A 11 4.46 10.62 19.91
CA ALA A 11 4.68 10.46 18.48
C ALA A 11 4.77 8.99 18.05
N HIS A 12 5.50 8.16 18.81
CA HIS A 12 5.63 6.74 18.52
C HIS A 12 4.29 6.00 18.61
N LEU A 13 3.53 6.23 19.69
CA LEU A 13 2.21 5.64 19.86
C LEU A 13 1.25 6.09 18.78
N THR A 14 1.28 7.36 18.40
CA THR A 14 0.46 7.88 17.30
C THR A 14 0.75 7.12 16.00
N ILE A 15 2.03 6.96 15.64
CA ILE A 15 2.43 6.26 14.42
C ILE A 15 2.05 4.78 14.47
N VAL A 16 2.37 4.08 15.57
CA VAL A 16 2.13 2.64 15.69
C VAL A 16 0.65 2.31 15.76
N VAL A 17 -0.15 3.08 16.51
CA VAL A 17 -1.61 2.89 16.59
C VAL A 17 -2.26 3.18 15.24
N THR A 18 -1.84 4.23 14.54
CA THR A 18 -2.33 4.52 13.19
C THR A 18 -1.97 3.40 12.23
N ALA A 19 -0.72 2.93 12.23
CA ALA A 19 -0.28 1.82 11.39
C ALA A 19 -1.06 0.53 11.69
N LEU A 20 -1.33 0.24 12.97
CA LEU A 20 -2.12 -0.91 13.38
C LEU A 20 -3.57 -0.80 12.90
N ALA A 21 -4.21 0.38 13.04
CA ALA A 21 -5.57 0.61 12.57
C ALA A 21 -5.69 0.43 11.05
N VAL A 22 -4.71 0.95 10.30
CA VAL A 22 -4.64 0.76 8.83
C VAL A 22 -4.46 -0.71 8.48
N ALA A 23 -3.54 -1.42 9.14
CA ALA A 23 -3.33 -2.84 8.91
C ALA A 23 -4.60 -3.65 9.22
N HIS A 24 -5.26 -3.38 10.34
CA HIS A 24 -6.52 -4.02 10.72
C HIS A 24 -7.60 -3.79 9.66
N ASN A 25 -7.81 -2.56 9.21
CA ASN A 25 -8.80 -2.24 8.19
C ASN A 25 -8.53 -3.00 6.87
N ILE A 26 -7.27 -3.08 6.44
CA ILE A 26 -6.88 -3.84 5.25
C ILE A 26 -7.18 -5.33 5.45
N GLN A 27 -6.85 -5.89 6.62
CA GLN A 27 -7.06 -7.29 6.92
C GLN A 27 -8.56 -7.64 6.99
N GLU A 28 -9.40 -6.79 7.60
CA GLU A 28 -10.86 -7.00 7.66
C GLU A 28 -11.49 -6.98 6.27
N ARG A 29 -11.07 -6.04 5.42
CA ARG A 29 -11.65 -5.90 4.08
C ARG A 29 -11.22 -7.00 3.12
N THR A 30 -9.99 -7.49 3.25
CA THR A 30 -9.42 -8.47 2.32
C THR A 30 -9.48 -9.91 2.83
N GLY A 31 -9.65 -10.13 4.14
CA GLY A 31 -9.57 -11.45 4.77
C GLY A 31 -8.16 -12.06 4.79
N LEU A 32 -7.13 -11.30 4.40
CA LEU A 32 -5.75 -11.77 4.27
C LEU A 32 -4.87 -11.12 5.34
N ALA A 33 -3.84 -11.83 5.80
CA ALA A 33 -2.81 -11.23 6.64
C ALA A 33 -2.11 -10.06 5.92
N ILE A 34 -1.82 -8.97 6.63
CA ILE A 34 -1.23 -7.75 6.05
C ILE A 34 0.08 -8.03 5.28
N ALA A 35 0.92 -8.94 5.77
CA ALA A 35 2.14 -9.34 5.08
C ALA A 35 1.89 -9.99 3.71
N LYS A 36 0.80 -10.76 3.58
CA LYS A 36 0.41 -11.39 2.31
C LYS A 36 -0.08 -10.34 1.32
N VAL A 37 -0.89 -9.38 1.77
CA VAL A 37 -1.35 -8.25 0.95
C VAL A 37 -0.16 -7.44 0.43
N VAL A 38 0.75 -7.03 1.32
CA VAL A 38 1.95 -6.27 0.94
C VAL A 38 2.81 -7.05 -0.05
N LYS A 39 3.04 -8.36 0.18
CA LYS A 39 3.85 -9.19 -0.73
C LYS A 39 3.23 -9.33 -2.12
N GLN A 40 1.91 -9.45 -2.20
CA GLN A 40 1.21 -9.62 -3.47
C GLN A 40 1.08 -8.32 -4.28
N LEU A 41 0.92 -7.17 -3.60
CA LEU A 41 0.81 -5.87 -4.25
C LEU A 41 2.16 -5.21 -4.55
N ARG A 42 3.22 -5.49 -3.76
CA ARG A 42 4.58 -4.94 -3.96
C ARG A 42 5.13 -5.01 -5.39
N PRO A 43 4.95 -6.11 -6.16
CA PRO A 43 5.47 -6.18 -7.54
C PRO A 43 4.64 -5.37 -8.55
N LEU A 44 3.41 -4.97 -8.22
CA LEU A 44 2.59 -4.11 -9.08
C LEU A 44 3.14 -2.69 -9.05
N ARG A 45 4.00 -2.38 -10.02
CA ARG A 45 4.59 -1.05 -10.21
C ARG A 45 4.44 -0.67 -11.67
N SER A 46 4.09 0.58 -11.93
CA SER A 46 4.07 1.10 -13.29
C SER A 46 5.49 1.12 -13.87
N ALA A 47 5.62 0.72 -15.13
CA ALA A 47 6.88 0.76 -15.85
C ALA A 47 6.92 2.04 -16.69
N THR A 48 7.95 2.86 -16.50
CA THR A 48 8.21 4.02 -17.37
C THR A 48 9.26 3.63 -18.39
N ILE A 49 8.89 3.63 -19.67
CA ILE A 49 9.75 3.27 -20.80
C ILE A 49 10.05 4.55 -21.59
N ALA A 50 11.33 4.80 -21.89
CA ALA A 50 11.76 5.92 -22.73
C ALA A 50 12.35 5.39 -24.05
N ILE A 51 11.73 5.73 -25.18
CA ILE A 51 12.19 5.35 -26.53
C ILE A 51 12.22 6.60 -27.40
N ASN A 52 13.35 6.85 -28.07
CA ASN A 52 13.52 7.96 -29.02
C ASN A 52 13.06 9.34 -28.49
N GLY A 53 13.26 9.61 -27.19
CA GLY A 53 12.89 10.87 -26.55
C GLY A 53 11.43 10.98 -26.08
N THR A 54 10.60 9.95 -26.30
CA THR A 54 9.24 9.86 -25.75
C THR A 54 9.26 8.97 -24.52
N THR A 55 8.67 9.46 -23.42
CA THR A 55 8.52 8.71 -22.16
C THR A 55 7.07 8.30 -22.00
N GLU A 56 6.81 7.00 -21.89
CA GLU A 56 5.47 6.44 -21.69
C GLU A 56 5.44 5.60 -20.42
N THR A 57 4.40 5.77 -19.60
CA THR A 57 4.21 5.02 -18.37
C THR A 57 3.10 3.99 -18.57
N PHE A 58 3.46 2.72 -18.52
CA PHE A 58 2.53 1.60 -18.62
C PHE A 58 2.09 1.14 -17.22
N PRO A 59 0.78 0.97 -16.99
CA PRO A 59 0.31 0.36 -15.75
C PRO A 59 0.78 -1.10 -15.66
N PRO A 60 0.97 -1.63 -14.43
CA PRO A 60 1.29 -3.04 -14.26
C PRO A 60 0.12 -3.91 -14.71
N GLU A 61 0.41 -5.07 -15.31
CA GLU A 61 -0.59 -6.12 -15.47
C GLU A 61 -0.99 -6.63 -14.08
N VAL A 62 -2.29 -6.60 -13.78
CA VAL A 62 -2.85 -7.04 -12.48
C VAL A 62 -3.52 -8.40 -12.65
N PRO A 63 -2.92 -9.49 -12.12
CA PRO A 63 -3.55 -10.80 -12.16
C PRO A 63 -4.78 -10.88 -11.23
N GLU A 64 -5.69 -11.83 -11.50
CA GLU A 64 -6.98 -11.95 -10.78
C GLU A 64 -6.88 -11.93 -9.24
N PRO A 65 -5.94 -12.65 -8.59
CA PRO A 65 -5.84 -12.62 -7.13
C PRO A 65 -5.55 -11.22 -6.57
N GLN A 66 -4.75 -10.43 -7.29
CA GLN A 66 -4.43 -9.06 -6.91
C GLN A 66 -5.59 -8.10 -7.19
N ARG A 67 -6.32 -8.31 -8.29
CA ARG A 67 -7.52 -7.54 -8.62
C ARG A 67 -8.60 -7.66 -7.54
N GLN A 68 -8.80 -8.86 -7.00
CA GLN A 68 -9.71 -9.08 -5.87
C GLN A 68 -9.31 -8.28 -4.63
N ILE A 69 -8.01 -8.18 -4.36
CA ILE A 69 -7.48 -7.36 -3.26
C ILE A 69 -7.76 -5.88 -3.52
N LEU A 70 -7.44 -5.38 -4.71
CA LEU A 70 -7.68 -3.96 -5.08
C LEU A 70 -9.17 -3.60 -5.01
N THR A 71 -10.03 -4.49 -5.51
CA THR A 71 -11.50 -4.35 -5.46
C THR A 71 -11.99 -4.28 -4.00
N SER A 72 -11.53 -5.19 -3.14
CA SER A 72 -11.89 -5.20 -1.71
C SER A 72 -11.44 -3.92 -0.99
N LEU A 73 -10.34 -3.32 -1.47
CA LEU A 73 -9.79 -2.06 -0.98
C LEU A 73 -10.41 -0.81 -1.62
N ASN A 74 -11.36 -0.95 -2.56
CA ASN A 74 -11.92 0.14 -3.36
C ASN A 74 -10.84 0.97 -4.08
N ILE A 75 -9.76 0.30 -4.51
CA ILE A 75 -8.69 0.91 -5.29
C ILE A 75 -9.00 0.64 -6.76
N PRO A 76 -9.08 1.68 -7.62
CA PRO A 76 -9.31 1.49 -9.04
C PRO A 76 -8.11 0.76 -9.67
N GLU A 77 -8.40 -0.08 -10.66
CA GLU A 77 -7.35 -0.74 -11.44
C GLU A 77 -6.52 0.33 -12.18
N PRO A 78 -5.17 0.24 -12.14
CA PRO A 78 -4.33 1.19 -12.84
C PRO A 78 -4.57 1.08 -14.37
N GLY A 79 -4.99 2.19 -14.99
CA GLY A 79 -5.23 2.25 -16.44
C GLY A 79 -6.69 2.23 -16.89
N HIS A 80 -7.66 2.38 -15.98
CA HIS A 80 -9.06 2.70 -16.29
C HIS A 80 -9.50 4.01 -15.66
#